data_AF-A0A2J8QV28-F1
#
_entry.id   AF-A0A2J8QV28-F1
#
_cell.length_a   1.000
_cell.length_b   1.000
_cell.length_c   1.000
_cell.angle_alpha   90.00
_cell.angle_beta   90.00
_cell.angle_gamma   90.00
#
_symmetry.space_group_name_H-M   'P 1'
#
loop_
_entity.id
_entity.type
_entity.pdbx_description
1 polymer ?
#
loop_
_entity_poly.entity_id
_entity_poly.type
_entity_poly.pdbx_seq_one_letter_code
_entity_poly.pdbx_strand_id
1 'polypeptide(L)'
;GHMVTARQEPRLVLVSIIYENNCLIFTAPDMDQLVLPSKQPSSNKLHKCRIFGLDIKGRDCGNEAAKWFTNFLKTEAYRLVQFETNMKGRTSRKLLPTLDQNFQVAYPDYCPLLIMTDASLVDLNTRMEKKMKMENFRPNIVVTGCDAFEEDTWDELLIGSVEVKKVMACPR
;
A
#
# COMPACT_ATOMS: atom_id res chain seq x y z
N GLY A 1 3.18 15.01 9.81
CA GLY A 1 3.45 13.88 10.69
C GLY A 1 4.28 12.85 9.96
N HIS A 2 4.90 11.92 10.68
CA HIS A 2 5.56 10.76 10.08
C HIS A 2 4.53 9.65 9.85
N MET A 3 4.76 8.83 8.83
CA MET A 3 3.97 7.62 8.63
C MET A 3 4.15 6.64 9.79
N VAL A 4 3.17 5.76 9.95
CA VAL A 4 3.23 4.62 10.86
C VAL A 4 3.08 3.37 10.01
N THR A 5 3.94 2.38 10.25
CA THR A 5 3.96 1.13 9.49
C THR A 5 3.54 -0.04 10.37
N ALA A 6 3.13 -1.16 9.76
CA ALA A 6 2.86 -2.39 10.50
C ALA A 6 4.09 -2.99 11.21
N ARG A 7 5.31 -2.53 10.90
CA ARG A 7 6.52 -2.88 11.67
C ARG A 7 6.55 -2.19 13.04
N GLN A 8 5.99 -0.99 13.12
CA GLN A 8 5.87 -0.22 14.36
C GLN A 8 4.58 -0.59 15.11
N GLU A 9 3.48 -0.74 14.37
CA GLU A 9 2.15 -1.06 14.89
C GLU A 9 1.57 -2.31 14.20
N PRO A 10 1.97 -3.53 14.60
CA PRO A 10 1.58 -4.77 13.92
C PRO A 10 0.07 -5.00 13.84
N ARG A 11 -0.69 -4.47 14.80
CA ARG A 11 -2.16 -4.58 14.82
C ARG A 11 -2.82 -3.93 13.60
N LEU A 12 -2.14 -3.01 12.90
CA LEU A 12 -2.62 -2.45 11.64
C LEU A 12 -2.99 -3.51 10.60
N VAL A 13 -2.35 -4.67 10.60
CA VAL A 13 -2.65 -5.75 9.63
C VAL A 13 -4.00 -6.44 9.90
N LEU A 14 -4.63 -6.17 11.04
CA LEU A 14 -5.95 -6.69 11.40
C LEU A 14 -7.08 -5.75 10.94
N VAL A 15 -6.75 -4.57 10.41
CA VAL A 15 -7.73 -3.65 9.83
C VAL A 15 -8.09 -4.14 8.44
N SER A 16 -9.37 -4.46 8.24
CA SER A 16 -9.93 -4.80 6.94
C SER A 16 -10.63 -3.59 6.34
N ILE A 17 -10.60 -3.48 5.02
CA ILE A 17 -11.21 -2.37 4.28
C ILE A 17 -12.00 -2.95 3.13
N ILE A 18 -13.26 -2.54 3.00
CA ILE A 18 -14.07 -2.80 1.82
C ILE A 18 -14.50 -1.48 1.18
N TYR A 19 -14.67 -1.48 -0.13
CA TYR A 19 -15.16 -0.34 -0.89
C TYR A 19 -16.55 -0.64 -1.43
N GLU A 20 -17.56 0.10 -0.95
CA GLU A 20 -18.95 -0.10 -1.34
C GLU A 20 -19.68 1.24 -1.31
N ASN A 21 -20.60 1.46 -2.27
CA ASN A 21 -21.46 2.64 -2.31
C ASN A 21 -20.70 3.97 -2.19
N ASN A 22 -19.52 4.05 -2.84
CA ASN A 22 -18.63 5.22 -2.80
C ASN A 22 -18.11 5.56 -1.38
N CYS A 23 -18.01 4.56 -0.51
CA CYS A 23 -17.47 4.64 0.83
C CYS A 23 -16.36 3.60 1.05
N LEU A 24 -15.42 3.95 1.92
CA LEU A 24 -14.46 3.03 2.51
C LEU A 24 -15.00 2.61 3.88
N ILE A 25 -15.19 1.31 4.06
CA ILE A 25 -15.70 0.72 5.28
C ILE A 25 -14.54 -0.02 5.94
N PHE A 26 -14.18 0.41 7.15
CA PHE A 26 -13.09 -0.15 7.95
C PHE A 26 -13.68 -0.99 9.08
N THR A 27 -13.10 -2.17 9.27
CA THR A 27 -13.42 -3.06 10.38
C THR A 27 -12.14 -3.57 11.03
N ALA A 28 -12.20 -3.83 12.33
CA ALA A 28 -11.12 -4.44 13.10
C ALA A 28 -11.70 -5.16 14.33
N PRO A 29 -10.95 -6.10 14.94
CA PRO A 29 -11.40 -6.77 16.15
C PRO A 29 -11.75 -5.78 17.27
N ASP A 30 -12.88 -6.01 17.93
CA ASP A 30 -13.40 -5.22 19.06
C ASP A 30 -13.65 -3.72 18.76
N MET A 31 -13.90 -3.39 17.50
CA MET A 31 -14.18 -2.02 17.05
C MET A 31 -15.49 -1.97 16.27
N ASP A 32 -16.30 -0.92 16.51
CA ASP A 32 -17.42 -0.59 15.62
C ASP A 32 -16.91 -0.27 14.21
N GLN A 33 -17.75 -0.48 13.21
CA GLN A 33 -17.44 -0.16 11.82
C GLN A 33 -17.23 1.35 11.65
N LEU A 34 -16.14 1.74 10.99
CA LEU A 34 -15.91 3.12 10.56
C LEU A 34 -16.24 3.25 9.07
N VAL A 35 -17.10 4.20 8.72
CA VAL A 35 -17.50 4.45 7.33
C VAL A 35 -17.04 5.84 6.92
N LEU A 36 -16.21 5.92 5.88
CA LEU A 36 -15.69 7.18 5.34
C LEU A 36 -16.10 7.33 3.88
N PRO A 37 -16.39 8.55 3.39
CA PRO A 37 -16.59 8.77 1.98
C PRO A 37 -15.30 8.46 1.20
N SER A 38 -15.44 7.92 -0.01
CA SER A 38 -14.30 7.62 -0.89
C SER A 38 -13.46 8.84 -1.24
N LYS A 39 -14.08 10.02 -1.21
CA LYS A 39 -13.45 11.32 -1.44
C LYS A 39 -13.69 12.20 -0.23
N GLN A 40 -12.60 12.60 0.42
CA GLN A 40 -12.69 13.51 1.56
C GLN A 40 -13.15 14.92 1.13
N PRO A 41 -13.89 15.65 1.99
CA PRO A 41 -14.22 17.05 1.76
C PRO A 41 -12.97 17.89 1.48
N SER A 42 -13.04 18.74 0.46
CA SER A 42 -11.93 19.65 0.11
C SER A 42 -11.61 20.67 1.21
N SER A 43 -12.54 20.90 2.12
CA SER A 43 -12.39 21.72 3.33
C SER A 43 -11.55 21.06 4.43
N ASN A 44 -11.39 19.73 4.42
CA ASN A 44 -10.57 19.04 5.41
C ASN A 44 -9.11 19.50 5.32
N LYS A 45 -8.38 19.49 6.43
CA LYS A 45 -7.00 20.01 6.46
C LYS A 45 -6.06 19.21 5.55
N LEU A 46 -5.18 19.89 4.82
CA LEU A 46 -4.03 19.25 4.17
C LEU A 46 -2.89 19.15 5.17
N HIS A 47 -2.45 17.93 5.45
CA HIS A 47 -1.28 17.67 6.27
C HIS A 47 -0.03 17.53 5.40
N LYS A 48 1.06 18.14 5.86
CA LYS A 48 2.41 17.80 5.40
C LYS A 48 2.84 16.52 6.11
N CYS A 49 3.12 15.49 5.33
CA CYS A 49 3.49 14.16 5.78
C CYS A 49 4.89 13.79 5.28
N ARG A 50 5.53 12.83 5.94
CA ARG A 50 6.83 12.31 5.53
C ARG A 50 6.80 10.79 5.47
N ILE A 51 7.13 10.24 4.31
CA ILE A 51 7.12 8.81 4.00
C ILE A 51 8.52 8.45 3.50
N PHE A 52 9.20 7.55 4.20
CA PHE A 52 10.58 7.15 3.91
C PHE A 52 11.53 8.33 3.62
N GLY A 53 11.44 9.38 4.44
CA GLY A 53 12.29 10.57 4.30
C GLY A 53 11.85 11.58 3.24
N LEU A 54 10.81 11.28 2.45
CA LEU A 54 10.28 12.16 1.41
C LEU A 54 8.98 12.83 1.84
N ASP A 55 8.89 14.13 1.56
CA ASP A 55 7.69 14.91 1.87
C ASP A 55 6.56 14.60 0.87
N ILE A 56 5.35 14.45 1.39
CA ILE A 56 4.11 14.28 0.62
C ILE A 56 2.95 14.94 1.36
N LYS A 57 1.86 15.25 0.65
CA LYS A 57 0.63 15.77 1.27
C LYS A 57 -0.41 14.66 1.42
N GLY A 58 -1.28 14.83 2.40
CA GLY A 58 -2.49 14.02 2.55
C GLY A 58 -3.65 14.85 3.10
N ARG A 59 -4.83 14.66 2.54
CA ARG A 59 -6.09 15.23 3.03
C ARG A 59 -6.52 14.48 4.28
N ASP A 60 -6.83 15.21 5.33
CA ASP A 60 -7.33 14.64 6.57
C ASP A 60 -8.65 13.88 6.38
N CYS A 61 -8.78 12.69 6.97
CA CYS A 61 -10.01 11.90 6.95
C CYS A 61 -10.96 12.20 8.11
N GLY A 62 -10.74 13.27 8.86
CA GLY A 62 -11.60 13.71 9.95
C GLY A 62 -11.25 13.14 11.32
N ASN A 63 -11.86 13.72 12.35
CA ASN A 63 -11.61 13.36 13.75
C ASN A 63 -12.18 11.99 14.12
N GLU A 64 -13.22 11.54 13.43
CA GLU A 64 -13.79 10.20 13.63
C GLU A 64 -12.78 9.13 13.24
N ALA A 65 -12.19 9.23 12.05
CA ALA A 65 -11.12 8.33 11.61
C ALA A 65 -9.92 8.37 12.56
N ALA A 66 -9.48 9.57 12.97
CA ALA A 66 -8.38 9.74 13.91
C ALA A 66 -8.64 9.02 15.25
N LYS A 67 -9.84 9.21 15.82
CA LYS A 67 -10.25 8.53 17.06
C LYS A 67 -10.32 7.03 16.89
N TRP A 68 -10.88 6.54 15.78
CA TRP A 68 -11.01 5.11 15.51
C TRP A 68 -9.66 4.41 15.48
N PHE A 69 -8.70 4.94 14.69
CA PHE A 69 -7.35 4.36 14.63
C PHE A 69 -6.58 4.50 15.95
N THR A 70 -6.74 5.62 16.66
CA THR A 70 -6.12 5.82 17.98
C THR A 70 -6.66 4.81 19.01
N ASN A 71 -7.98 4.61 19.05
CA ASN A 71 -8.64 3.67 19.95
C ASN A 71 -8.30 2.23 19.63
N PHE A 72 -8.19 1.90 18.34
CA PHE A 72 -7.82 0.55 17.93
C PHE A 72 -6.37 0.25 18.32
N LEU A 73 -5.43 1.13 18.00
CA LEU A 73 -3.99 0.89 18.22
C LEU A 73 -3.57 1.05 19.69
N LYS A 74 -4.20 1.94 20.45
CA LYS A 74 -4.00 2.17 21.90
C LYS A 74 -2.57 2.58 22.30
N THR A 75 -1.81 3.17 21.40
CA THR A 75 -0.42 3.59 21.64
C THR A 75 -0.28 5.11 21.63
N GLU A 76 -0.42 5.73 20.46
CA GLU A 76 -0.34 7.18 20.28
C GLU A 76 -1.53 7.72 19.48
N ALA A 77 -1.65 9.06 19.40
CA ALA A 77 -2.68 9.70 18.60
C ALA A 77 -2.33 9.62 17.11
N TYR A 78 -3.20 8.98 16.34
CA TYR A 78 -3.02 8.79 14.90
C TYR A 78 -4.05 9.55 14.07
N ARG A 79 -3.68 9.86 12.83
CA ARG A 79 -4.61 10.41 11.84
C ARG A 79 -4.50 9.63 10.55
N LEU A 80 -5.64 9.27 9.99
CA LEU A 80 -5.74 8.76 8.63
C LEU A 80 -5.74 9.94 7.65
N VAL A 81 -4.96 9.83 6.59
CA VAL A 81 -4.92 10.81 5.50
C VAL A 81 -5.09 10.13 4.14
N GLN A 82 -5.75 10.81 3.21
CA GLN A 82 -5.99 10.35 1.85
C GLN A 82 -5.20 11.19 0.84
N PHE A 83 -4.61 10.54 -0.16
CA PHE A 83 -3.97 11.23 -1.29
C PHE A 83 -5.03 11.63 -2.32
N GLU A 84 -5.00 12.86 -2.82
CA GLU A 84 -5.88 13.32 -3.91
C GLU A 84 -5.10 13.37 -5.23
N THR A 85 -5.75 13.08 -6.35
CA THR A 85 -5.10 12.99 -7.68
C THR A 85 -4.52 14.30 -8.20
N ASN A 86 -4.94 15.44 -7.65
CA ASN A 86 -4.37 16.76 -7.93
C ASN A 86 -3.11 17.07 -7.08
N MET A 87 -2.76 16.21 -6.13
CA MET A 87 -1.54 16.34 -5.34
C MET A 87 -0.35 15.80 -6.12
N LYS A 88 0.84 16.33 -5.82
CA LYS A 88 2.09 15.81 -6.34
C LYS A 88 2.52 14.57 -5.55
N GLY A 89 2.69 13.44 -6.23
CA GLY A 89 3.21 12.22 -5.63
C GLY A 89 4.72 12.27 -5.41
N ARG A 90 5.26 11.21 -4.79
CA ARG A 90 6.71 10.98 -4.74
C ARG A 90 7.16 10.43 -6.09
N THR A 91 8.12 11.13 -6.70
CA THR A 91 8.61 10.83 -8.05
C THR A 91 9.63 9.70 -8.04
N SER A 92 9.61 8.84 -9.06
CA SER A 92 10.61 7.80 -9.33
C SER A 92 12.05 8.29 -9.17
N ARG A 93 12.40 9.47 -9.72
CA ARG A 93 13.74 10.09 -9.60
C ARG A 93 14.22 10.28 -8.16
N LYS A 94 13.32 10.47 -7.19
CA LYS A 94 13.65 10.60 -5.77
C LYS A 94 13.70 9.25 -5.04
N LEU A 95 12.98 8.26 -5.55
CA LEU A 95 12.86 6.92 -4.96
C LEU A 95 13.96 5.99 -5.46
N LEU A 96 14.24 6.05 -6.76
CA LEU A 96 15.15 5.20 -7.52
C LEU A 96 16.00 6.09 -8.44
N PRO A 97 16.97 6.86 -7.91
CA PRO A 97 17.69 7.87 -8.68
C PRO A 97 18.51 7.32 -9.85
N THR A 98 18.86 6.04 -9.80
CA THR A 98 19.68 5.34 -10.81
C THR A 98 18.86 4.74 -11.95
N LEU A 99 17.53 4.74 -11.85
CA LEU A 99 16.66 4.19 -12.87
C LEU A 99 16.02 5.30 -13.69
N ASP A 100 16.16 5.20 -15.01
CA ASP A 100 15.51 6.11 -15.96
C ASP A 100 14.06 5.67 -16.20
N GLN A 101 13.20 5.99 -15.22
CA GLN A 101 11.77 5.72 -15.25
C GLN A 101 11.01 6.98 -14.83
N ASN A 102 9.86 7.23 -15.45
CA ASN A 102 9.04 8.40 -15.16
C ASN A 102 7.67 7.99 -14.59
N PHE A 103 7.62 7.80 -13.28
CA PHE A 103 6.37 7.54 -12.57
C PHE A 103 6.30 8.31 -11.25
N GLN A 104 5.10 8.35 -10.67
CA GLN A 104 4.87 8.86 -9.33
C GLN A 104 4.06 7.85 -8.52
N VAL A 105 4.34 7.78 -7.23
CA VAL A 105 3.55 6.99 -6.27
C VAL A 105 3.08 7.90 -5.13
N ALA A 106 1.94 7.57 -4.55
CA ALA A 106 1.47 8.22 -3.34
C ALA A 106 2.23 7.66 -2.11
N TYR A 107 1.62 6.70 -1.43
CA TYR A 107 2.12 6.08 -0.22
C TYR A 107 2.84 4.71 -0.37
N PRO A 108 2.78 3.97 -1.50
CA PRO A 108 3.58 2.74 -1.68
C PRO A 108 5.09 2.97 -1.58
N ASP A 109 5.85 2.03 -1.02
CA ASP A 109 7.28 2.21 -0.71
C ASP A 109 8.11 2.75 -1.89
N TYR A 110 8.11 2.02 -3.03
CA TYR A 110 8.91 2.34 -4.22
C TYR A 110 8.10 2.39 -5.52
N CYS A 111 7.44 1.30 -5.89
CA CYS A 111 6.83 1.11 -7.21
C CYS A 111 5.29 1.14 -7.14
N PRO A 112 4.61 1.52 -8.24
CA PRO A 112 3.15 1.58 -8.29
C PRO A 112 2.49 0.20 -8.26
N LEU A 113 3.18 -0.83 -8.77
CA LEU A 113 2.72 -2.20 -8.82
C LEU A 113 3.79 -3.14 -8.28
N LEU A 114 3.35 -4.20 -7.62
CA LEU A 114 4.11 -5.39 -7.27
C LEU A 114 3.43 -6.60 -7.91
N ILE A 115 4.18 -7.33 -8.73
CA ILE A 115 3.76 -8.59 -9.34
C ILE A 115 4.50 -9.72 -8.64
N MET A 116 3.81 -10.83 -8.39
CA MET A 116 4.39 -12.04 -7.83
C MET A 116 3.67 -13.26 -8.42
N THR A 117 4.35 -14.39 -8.53
CA THR A 117 3.73 -15.64 -8.99
C THR A 117 3.30 -16.51 -7.81
N ASP A 118 2.25 -17.31 -8.02
CA ASP A 118 1.86 -18.34 -7.04
C ASP A 118 2.95 -19.43 -6.92
N ALA A 119 3.59 -19.77 -8.04
CA ALA A 119 4.72 -20.71 -8.10
C ALA A 119 5.90 -20.26 -7.21
N SER A 120 6.28 -18.98 -7.22
CA SER A 120 7.27 -18.41 -6.29
C SER A 120 6.87 -18.59 -4.82
N LEU A 121 5.60 -18.42 -4.48
CA LEU A 121 5.11 -18.64 -3.12
C LEU A 121 5.14 -20.12 -2.73
N VAL A 122 4.78 -21.01 -3.65
CA VAL A 122 4.83 -22.48 -3.43
C VAL A 122 6.26 -22.91 -3.17
N ASP A 123 7.20 -22.51 -4.03
CA ASP A 123 8.62 -22.82 -3.88
C ASP A 123 9.17 -22.29 -2.56
N LEU A 124 8.92 -21.02 -2.24
CA LEU A 124 9.32 -20.43 -0.95
C LEU A 124 8.78 -21.26 0.22
N ASN A 125 7.51 -21.66 0.15
CA ASN A 125 6.87 -22.44 1.18
C ASN A 125 7.47 -23.85 1.34
N THR A 126 8.17 -24.42 0.35
CA THR A 126 8.90 -25.68 0.55
C THR A 126 10.07 -25.52 1.54
N ARG A 127 10.61 -24.30 1.65
CA ARG A 127 11.79 -23.95 2.46
C ARG A 127 11.45 -23.34 3.83
N MET A 128 10.18 -23.04 4.08
CA MET A 128 9.72 -22.40 5.31
C MET A 128 9.08 -23.39 6.28
N GLU A 129 9.47 -23.33 7.56
CA GLU A 129 8.78 -24.06 8.64
C GLU A 129 7.34 -23.57 8.78
N LYS A 130 7.17 -22.25 8.93
CA LYS A 130 5.86 -21.60 8.94
C LYS A 130 5.51 -21.16 7.53
N LYS A 131 4.44 -21.75 6.97
CA LYS A 131 3.99 -21.40 5.62
C LYS A 131 3.52 -19.96 5.56
N MET A 132 4.03 -19.23 4.59
CA MET A 132 3.70 -17.87 4.24
C MET A 132 2.48 -17.85 3.32
N LYS A 133 1.73 -16.76 3.37
CA LYS A 133 0.60 -16.50 2.48
C LYS A 133 0.92 -15.33 1.56
N MET A 134 0.18 -15.21 0.46
CA MET A 134 0.41 -14.17 -0.53
C MET A 134 0.23 -12.75 0.06
N GLU A 135 -0.67 -12.60 1.04
CA GLU A 135 -0.93 -11.33 1.72
C GLU A 135 0.28 -10.84 2.54
N ASN A 136 1.20 -11.73 2.92
CA ASN A 136 2.45 -11.35 3.57
C ASN A 136 3.36 -10.55 2.64
N PHE A 137 3.25 -10.75 1.33
CA PHE A 137 4.05 -10.09 0.29
C PHE A 137 3.36 -8.89 -0.33
N ARG A 138 2.04 -8.76 -0.12
CA ARG A 138 1.19 -7.64 -0.57
C ARG A 138 1.31 -7.32 -2.08
N PRO A 139 1.32 -8.31 -2.99
CA PRO A 139 1.31 -8.02 -4.42
C PRO A 139 0.01 -7.33 -4.83
N ASN A 140 0.08 -6.55 -5.90
CA ASN A 140 -1.10 -6.02 -6.57
C ASN A 140 -1.66 -7.01 -7.58
N ILE A 141 -0.80 -7.78 -8.23
CA ILE A 141 -1.14 -8.78 -9.25
C ILE A 141 -0.45 -10.09 -8.89
N VAL A 142 -1.23 -11.17 -8.90
CA VAL A 142 -0.73 -12.53 -8.76
C VAL A 142 -0.90 -13.24 -10.09
N VAL A 143 0.19 -13.79 -10.62
CA VAL A 143 0.18 -14.56 -11.88
C VAL A 143 0.29 -16.04 -11.56
N THR A 144 -0.44 -16.88 -12.31
CA THR A 144 -0.43 -18.33 -12.16
C THR A 144 -0.03 -19.00 -13.48
N GLY A 145 0.34 -20.28 -13.44
CA GLY A 145 0.66 -21.06 -14.65
C GLY A 145 2.04 -20.77 -15.25
N CYS A 146 3.01 -20.46 -14.40
CA CYS A 146 4.41 -20.18 -14.74
C CYS A 146 5.35 -20.88 -13.74
N ASP A 147 6.64 -20.88 -14.05
CA ASP A 147 7.65 -21.46 -13.17
C ASP A 147 7.95 -20.53 -11.97
N ALA A 148 8.53 -21.08 -10.91
CA ALA A 148 8.91 -20.28 -9.74
C ALA A 148 9.96 -19.23 -10.12
N PHE A 149 9.75 -17.99 -9.65
CA PHE A 149 10.58 -16.81 -9.90
C PHE A 149 10.63 -16.36 -11.37
N GLU A 150 9.75 -16.88 -12.23
CA GLU A 150 9.71 -16.47 -13.63
C GLU A 150 9.40 -14.97 -13.78
N GLU A 151 8.70 -14.37 -12.81
CA GLU A 151 8.43 -12.93 -12.77
C GLU A 151 9.67 -12.04 -12.77
N ASP A 152 10.81 -12.56 -12.30
CA ASP A 152 12.07 -11.81 -12.30
C ASP A 152 12.64 -11.65 -13.71
N THR A 153 12.21 -12.48 -14.65
CA THR A 153 12.66 -12.48 -16.05
C THR A 153 11.78 -11.62 -16.96
N TRP A 154 10.55 -11.32 -16.55
CA TRP A 154 9.59 -10.57 -17.37
C TRP A 154 9.95 -9.09 -17.42
N ASP A 155 10.66 -8.66 -18.46
CA ASP A 155 11.00 -7.24 -18.65
C ASP A 155 9.79 -6.40 -19.04
N GLU A 156 8.90 -6.96 -19.87
CA GLU A 156 7.68 -6.32 -20.36
C GLU A 156 6.53 -7.34 -20.35
N LEU A 157 5.35 -6.90 -19.90
CA LEU A 157 4.14 -7.70 -19.78
C LEU A 157 2.96 -6.97 -20.41
N LEU A 158 2.10 -7.70 -21.09
CA LEU A 158 0.82 -7.20 -21.59
C LEU A 158 -0.32 -7.91 -20.87
N ILE A 159 -1.11 -7.16 -20.11
CA ILE A 159 -2.29 -7.67 -19.39
C ILE A 159 -3.52 -7.00 -20.00
N GLY A 160 -4.24 -7.72 -20.86
CA GLY A 160 -5.30 -7.14 -21.67
C GLY A 160 -4.73 -6.10 -22.64
N SER A 161 -5.03 -4.82 -22.40
CA SER A 161 -4.48 -3.69 -23.16
C SER A 161 -3.47 -2.85 -22.37
N VAL A 162 -3.07 -3.30 -21.17
CA VAL A 162 -2.15 -2.56 -20.31
C VAL A 162 -0.76 -3.16 -20.43
N GLU A 163 0.19 -2.33 -20.87
CA GLU A 163 1.62 -2.65 -20.86
C GLU A 163 2.22 -2.32 -19.49
N VAL A 164 2.98 -3.26 -18.93
CA VAL A 164 3.71 -3.11 -17.67
C VAL A 164 5.18 -3.41 -17.92
N LYS A 165 6.06 -2.51 -17.48
CA LYS A 165 7.51 -2.66 -17.60
C LYS A 165 8.15 -2.91 -16.24
N LYS A 166 9.05 -3.89 -16.18
CA LYS A 166 9.83 -4.16 -14.97
C LYS A 166 10.75 -3.00 -14.66
N VAL A 167 10.73 -2.60 -13.39
CA VAL A 167 11.60 -1.54 -12.86
C VAL A 167 12.76 -2.16 -12.09
N MET A 168 12.46 -3.06 -11.16
CA MET A 168 13.42 -3.75 -10.31
C MET A 168 12.75 -4.95 -9.63
N ALA A 169 13.56 -5.89 -9.14
CA ALA A 169 13.08 -6.89 -8.19
C ALA A 169 12.70 -6.23 -6.85
N CYS A 170 11.70 -6.77 -6.15
CA CYS A 170 11.26 -6.24 -4.86
C CYS A 170 12.17 -6.76 -3.73
N PRO A 171 12.96 -5.89 -3.06
CA PRO A 171 13.68 -6.29 -1.87
C PRO A 171 12.68 -6.59 -0.75
N ARG A 172 12.87 -7.72 -0.07
CA ARG A 172 11.97 -8.21 1.00
C ARG A 172 12.57 -7.98 2.37
#